data_AF-A0A4Q5HPW7-F1
#
_entry.id   AF-A0A4Q5HPW7-F1
#
_cell.length_a   1.000
_cell.length_b   1.000
_cell.length_c   1.000
_cell.angle_alpha   90.00
_cell.angle_beta   90.00
_cell.angle_gamma   90.00
#
_symmetry.space_group_name_H-M   'P 1'
#
loop_
_entity.id
_entity.type
_entity.pdbx_description
1 polymer ?
#
loop_
_entity_poly.entity_id
_entity_poly.type
_entity_poly.pdbx_seq_one_letter_code
_entity_poly.pdbx_strand_id
1 'polypeptide(L)' 'MSVTVRIFLAERVCELCDENSRFYDLKRTGMFKSSNYWEETHPDLAQFFNPNYALRPISTTFTATISNGAEYQNPGC' A
#
# COMPACT_ATOMS: atom_id res chain seq x y z
N MET A 1 -29.37 6.85 0.51
CA MET A 1 -27.97 6.87 1.00
C MET A 1 -27.14 6.05 0.02
N SER A 2 -26.03 6.59 -0.51
CA SER A 2 -25.17 5.86 -1.47
C SER A 2 -24.01 5.20 -0.73
N VAL A 3 -23.69 3.96 -1.08
CA VAL A 3 -22.54 3.24 -0.51
C VAL A 3 -21.26 3.77 -1.13
N THR A 4 -20.30 4.16 -0.30
CA THR A 4 -18.98 4.65 -0.74
C THR A 4 -17.90 3.61 -0.46
N VAL A 5 -16.77 3.71 -1.15
CA VAL A 5 -15.57 2.90 -0.86
C VAL A 5 -15.14 3.04 0.59
N ARG A 6 -15.31 4.23 1.21
CA ARG A 6 -14.96 4.47 2.61
C ARG A 6 -15.84 3.66 3.56
N ILE A 7 -17.14 3.53 3.27
CA ILE A 7 -18.06 2.68 4.06
C ILE A 7 -17.61 1.22 3.98
N PHE A 8 -17.33 0.71 2.78
CA PHE A 8 -16.85 -0.66 2.60
C PHE A 8 -15.51 -0.93 3.32
N LEU A 9 -14.57 0.02 3.27
CA LEU A 9 -13.30 -0.08 3.98
C LEU A 9 -13.43 -0.02 5.51
N ALA A 10 -14.46 0.65 6.02
CA ALA A 10 -14.75 0.69 7.45
C ALA A 10 -15.31 -0.67 7.92
N GLU A 11 -16.27 -1.25 7.21
CA GLU A 11 -16.80 -2.57 7.56
C GLU A 11 -15.73 -3.67 7.47
N ARG A 12 -14.88 -3.62 6.46
CA ARG A 12 -13.83 -4.64 6.28
C ARG A 12 -12.74 -4.62 7.34
N VAL A 13 -12.45 -3.47 7.94
CA VAL A 13 -11.49 -3.45 9.05
C VAL A 13 -12.11 -4.04 10.31
N CYS A 14 -13.43 -3.97 10.49
CA CYS A 14 -14.11 -4.67 11.58
C CYS A 14 -14.07 -6.20 11.37
N GLU A 15 -14.33 -6.66 10.15
CA GLU A 15 -14.41 -8.09 9.83
C GLU A 15 -13.04 -8.76 9.73
N LEU A 16 -12.07 -8.12 9.08
CA LEU A 16 -10.80 -8.74 8.66
C LEU A 16 -9.57 -8.06 9.28
N CYS A 17 -9.74 -7.47 10.46
CA CYS A 17 -8.61 -6.87 11.19
C CYS A 17 -7.53 -7.91 11.43
N ASP A 18 -6.26 -7.51 11.34
CA ASP A 18 -5.09 -8.37 11.57
C ASP A 18 -4.91 -9.53 10.56
N GLU A 19 -5.78 -9.68 9.57
CA GLU A 19 -5.69 -10.72 8.54
C GLU A 19 -4.88 -10.29 7.30
N ASN A 20 -3.94 -9.35 7.45
CA ASN A 20 -3.09 -8.84 6.36
C ASN A 20 -3.85 -8.30 5.14
N SER A 21 -5.13 -7.96 5.28
CA SER A 21 -6.02 -7.53 4.20
C SER A 21 -5.91 -6.02 3.91
N ARG A 22 -5.60 -5.22 4.94
CA ARG A 22 -5.72 -3.76 4.90
C ARG A 22 -4.86 -3.10 3.83
N PHE A 23 -3.60 -3.53 3.70
CA PHE A 23 -2.69 -2.99 2.70
C PHE A 23 -3.24 -3.18 1.27
N TYR A 24 -3.71 -4.39 0.95
CA TYR A 24 -4.28 -4.69 -0.36
C TYR A 24 -5.56 -3.92 -0.62
N ASP A 25 -6.39 -3.74 0.40
CA ASP A 25 -7.62 -2.95 0.32
C ASP A 25 -7.33 -1.48 0.00
N LEU A 26 -6.41 -0.85 0.71
CA LEU A 26 -6.04 0.55 0.45
C LEU A 26 -5.41 0.70 -0.95
N LYS A 27 -4.57 -0.25 -1.37
CA LYS A 27 -3.95 -0.23 -2.70
C LYS A 27 -4.98 -0.39 -3.82
N ARG A 28 -5.83 -1.43 -3.76
CA ARG A 28 -6.79 -1.74 -4.84
C ARG A 28 -7.91 -0.72 -4.96
N THR A 29 -8.24 -0.03 -3.87
CA THR A 29 -9.25 1.04 -3.86
C THR A 29 -8.68 2.42 -4.20
N GLY A 30 -7.35 2.54 -4.36
CA GLY A 30 -6.68 3.81 -4.63
C GLY A 30 -6.48 4.71 -3.42
N MET A 31 -6.79 4.24 -2.21
CA MET A 31 -6.53 4.96 -0.95
C MET A 31 -5.06 4.94 -0.52
N PHE A 32 -4.20 4.19 -1.23
CA PHE A 32 -2.74 4.19 -1.08
C PHE A 32 -2.04 4.95 -2.24
N LYS A 33 -2.58 6.09 -2.68
CA LYS A 33 -1.97 6.92 -3.75
C LYS A 33 -1.26 8.17 -3.22
N SER A 34 -1.72 8.71 -2.11
CA SER A 34 -1.16 9.87 -1.43
C SER A 34 -1.30 9.72 0.08
N SER A 35 -0.70 10.64 0.83
CA SER A 35 -0.76 10.67 2.29
C SER A 35 -2.16 11.00 2.83
N ASN A 36 -3.06 11.57 2.03
CA ASN A 36 -4.38 12.06 2.47
C ASN A 36 -5.16 11.06 3.33
N TYR A 37 -5.18 9.77 2.93
CA TYR A 37 -5.88 8.75 3.70
C TYR A 37 -5.33 8.62 5.13
N TRP A 38 -4.02 8.70 5.28
CA TRP A 38 -3.33 8.63 6.56
C TRP A 38 -3.44 9.94 7.32
N GLU A 39 -3.34 11.09 6.67
CA GLU A 39 -3.56 12.40 7.30
C GLU A 39 -4.94 12.50 7.96
N GLU A 40 -5.96 11.90 7.34
CA GLU A 40 -7.33 11.88 7.85
C GLU A 40 -7.57 10.84 8.97
N THR A 41 -6.82 9.73 8.99
CA THR A 41 -7.14 8.58 9.86
C THR A 41 -6.09 8.27 10.92
N HIS A 42 -4.81 8.51 10.62
CA HIS A 42 -3.65 8.25 11.48
C HIS A 42 -2.57 9.31 11.18
N PRO A 43 -2.80 10.59 11.53
CA PRO A 43 -1.93 11.70 11.13
C PRO A 43 -0.48 11.56 11.64
N ASP A 44 -0.28 10.88 12.76
CA ASP A 44 1.02 10.53 13.30
C ASP A 44 1.84 9.61 12.38
N LEU A 45 1.16 8.75 11.60
CA LEU A 45 1.80 7.84 10.65
C LEU A 45 1.96 8.45 9.26
N ALA A 46 1.20 9.49 8.92
CA ALA A 46 1.19 10.10 7.59
C ALA A 46 2.59 10.60 7.17
N GLN A 47 3.41 11.06 8.12
CA GLN A 47 4.78 11.51 7.88
C GLN A 47 5.70 10.42 7.29
N PHE A 48 5.37 9.15 7.48
CA PHE A 48 6.15 8.02 6.98
C PHE A 48 5.64 7.51 5.62
N PHE A 49 4.58 8.09 5.07
CA PHE A 49 4.01 7.64 3.80
C PHE A 49 4.96 7.88 2.62
N ASN A 50 5.10 6.87 1.77
CA ASN A 50 5.72 6.99 0.46
C ASN A 50 4.91 6.17 -0.55
N PRO A 51 4.50 6.75 -1.70
CA PRO A 51 3.73 6.02 -2.70
C PRO A 51 4.47 4.79 -3.25
N ASN A 52 5.81 4.78 -3.24
CA ASN A 52 6.62 3.65 -3.70
C ASN A 52 6.49 2.41 -2.81
N TYR A 53 6.05 2.55 -1.55
CA TYR A 53 5.79 1.41 -0.66
C TYR A 53 4.59 0.54 -1.07
N ALA A 54 3.87 0.92 -2.14
CA ALA A 54 2.84 0.10 -2.74
C ALA A 54 3.38 -1.20 -3.34
N LEU A 55 4.69 -1.26 -3.63
CA LEU A 55 5.38 -2.42 -4.18
C LEU A 55 6.54 -2.79 -3.25
N ARG A 56 6.70 -4.09 -2.97
CA ARG A 56 7.86 -4.58 -2.20
C ARG A 56 9.09 -4.60 -3.12
N PRO A 57 10.30 -4.33 -2.60
CA PRO A 57 11.52 -4.51 -3.38
C PRO A 57 11.60 -5.93 -3.95
N ILE A 58 12.03 -6.05 -5.20
CA ILE A 58 12.47 -7.35 -5.72
C ILE A 58 13.76 -7.72 -5.00
N SER A 59 13.87 -8.99 -4.58
CA SER A 59 15.04 -9.51 -3.87
C SER A 59 16.34 -9.14 -4.59
N THR A 60 17.25 -8.53 -3.86
CA THR A 60 18.57 -8.12 -4.38
C THR A 60 19.38 -9.33 -4.86
N THR A 61 19.26 -10.47 -4.18
CA THR A 61 19.87 -11.74 -4.61
C THR A 61 19.34 -12.16 -5.99
N PHE A 62 18.04 -12.01 -6.21
CA PHE A 62 17.43 -12.36 -7.50
C PHE A 62 17.90 -11.42 -8.59
N THR A 63 17.82 -10.10 -8.39
CA THR A 63 18.23 -9.12 -9.41
C THR A 63 19.72 -9.18 -9.71
N ALA A 64 20.58 -9.50 -8.73
CA ALA A 64 22.01 -9.66 -8.95
C ALA A 64 22.38 -10.90 -9.79
N THR A 65 21.46 -11.88 -9.93
CA THR A 65 21.70 -13.13 -10.68
C THR A 65 21.42 -13.00 -12.19
N ILE A 66 20.64 -12.01 -12.61
CA ILE A 66 20.23 -11.81 -14.01
C ILE A 66 20.96 -10.62 -14.64
N SER A 67 21.25 -10.70 -15.94
CA SER A 67 22.11 -9.73 -16.65
C SER A 67 21.53 -8.31 -16.69
N ASN A 68 20.21 -8.15 -16.68
CA ASN A 68 19.51 -6.86 -16.69
C ASN A 68 18.71 -6.62 -15.40
N GLY A 69 19.21 -7.10 -14.25
CA GLY A 69 18.50 -7.01 -12.97
C GLY A 69 18.04 -5.62 -12.54
N ALA A 70 18.80 -4.58 -12.91
CA ALA A 70 18.44 -3.19 -12.62
C ALA A 70 17.11 -2.76 -13.28
N GLU A 71 16.74 -3.37 -14.42
CA GLU A 71 15.51 -3.03 -15.15
C GLU A 71 14.24 -3.60 -14.50
N TYR A 72 14.39 -4.57 -13.59
CA TYR A 72 13.26 -5.23 -12.94
C TYR A 72 12.93 -4.65 -11.57
N GLN A 73 13.76 -3.79 -10.98
CA GLN A 73 13.51 -3.29 -9.64
C GLN A 73 12.27 -2.37 -9.62
N ASN A 74 11.48 -2.49 -8.55
CA ASN A 74 10.33 -1.62 -8.33
C ASN A 74 10.79 -0.18 -8.03
N PRO A 75 10.00 0.85 -8.39
CA PRO A 75 10.36 2.24 -8.13
C PRO A 75 10.66 2.53 -6.66
N GLY A 76 11.69 3.34 -6.39
CA GLY A 76 12.07 3.75 -5.04
C GLY A 76 12.76 2.70 -4.18
N CYS A 77 13.19 1.58 -4.78
CA CYS A 77 13.94 0.49 -4.13
C CYS A 77 15.39 0.44 -4.61
#